data_AF-R0G3X1-F1
#
_entry.id   AF-R0G3X1-F1
#
_cell.length_a   1.000
_cell.length_b   1.000
_cell.length_c   1.000
_cell.angle_alpha   90.00
_cell.angle_beta   90.00
_cell.angle_gamma   90.00
#
_symmetry.space_group_name_H-M   'P 1'
#
loop_
_entity.id
_entity.type
_entity.pdbx_description
1 polymer ?
#
loop_
_entity_poly.entity_id
_entity_poly.type
_entity_poly.pdbx_seq_one_letter_code
_entity_poly.pdbx_strand_id
1 'polypeptide(L)'
;MSKQTYRVCFCFRRRFRYTASEAPREIKTIFEKYSENGVMTVDHLLRFLIDVQKQDKATREDAQSIINSASSLLHRNGLHLDAFFKYLFGDNNPPLALREVHQDMDAPISHYFIFTGHNSYLTGNQLSSDCSEVPIIDALKKGVRVIELDIWPNSNKDDVDVLHGRTLTAPVELIKCLKAIRAHAFDVSDFPVVVTLEDHLTPELQSKVAEMVTQIFGEILFTPPVGESLKEFPSPNSLKRRIIISTKPPKEYKEGKDEEVVQKGKALGDEEAWGREIPSFIDRKKSDVKDGLDGNDDDDDDDDDDDEDKSKKNAPPQYKHLIAIHAGKPKGGITECLKVDPDKVRRLSLSEEQLEKAAEKYAKQIVRFTQQNLLRIYPKGTRVTSSNYNPLVGWSHGAQMVAFNMQGYGRSLWLMQGMFRANGGCGYIKKPDILLKGGSDNDIFDPKATLPVKTTLRVTVYMGEGWYFDFRHTHFDQYSPPDFYTRVNFLTQMS
;
A
#
# COMPACT_ATOMS: atom_id res chain seq x y z
N MET A 1 -16.64 11.54 -38.03
CA MET A 1 -17.02 12.63 -37.09
C MET A 1 -18.31 12.25 -36.39
N SER A 2 -18.28 12.08 -35.07
CA SER A 2 -19.50 11.88 -34.29
C SER A 2 -20.13 13.25 -33.99
N LYS A 3 -21.44 13.40 -34.21
CA LYS A 3 -22.18 14.63 -33.88
C LYS A 3 -22.91 14.38 -32.57
N GLN A 4 -22.54 15.11 -31.53
CA GLN A 4 -23.27 15.07 -30.26
C GLN A 4 -24.27 16.23 -30.23
N THR A 5 -25.52 15.94 -29.84
CA THR A 5 -26.60 16.92 -29.81
C THR A 5 -27.10 17.05 -28.38
N TYR A 6 -27.00 18.26 -27.84
CA TYR A 6 -27.42 18.61 -26.48
C TYR A 6 -28.72 19.40 -26.53
N ARG A 7 -29.68 19.07 -25.67
CA ARG A 7 -30.97 19.78 -25.61
C ARG A 7 -30.85 20.96 -24.65
N VAL A 8 -30.95 22.18 -25.17
CA VAL A 8 -30.87 23.42 -24.38
C VAL A 8 -32.27 24.03 -24.35
N CYS A 9 -32.95 23.94 -23.21
CA CYS A 9 -34.39 24.24 -23.08
C CYS A 9 -35.29 23.38 -24.00
N PHE A 10 -36.60 23.34 -23.70
CA PHE A 10 -37.56 22.37 -24.26
C PHE A 10 -37.55 22.24 -25.80
N CYS A 11 -37.13 23.28 -26.53
CA CYS A 11 -37.20 23.33 -27.99
C CYS A 11 -35.86 23.50 -28.72
N PHE A 12 -34.76 23.85 -28.06
CA PHE A 12 -33.48 24.12 -28.75
C PHE A 12 -32.49 22.98 -28.59
N ARG A 13 -31.71 22.75 -29.65
CA ARG A 13 -30.67 21.72 -29.68
C ARG A 13 -29.36 22.35 -30.14
N ARG A 14 -28.31 22.23 -29.34
CA ARG A 14 -26.94 22.59 -29.73
C ARG A 14 -26.22 21.36 -30.25
N ARG A 15 -25.49 21.52 -31.34
CA ARG A 15 -24.72 20.42 -31.97
C ARG A 15 -23.24 20.71 -31.87
N PHE A 16 -22.51 19.78 -31.30
CA PHE A 16 -21.05 19.81 -31.23
C PHE A 16 -20.50 18.75 -32.19
N ARG A 17 -19.47 19.13 -32.94
CA ARG A 17 -18.73 18.20 -33.82
C ARG A 17 -17.48 17.77 -33.07
N TYR A 18 -17.36 16.47 -32.83
CA TYR A 18 -16.08 15.90 -32.45
C TYR A 18 -15.32 15.53 -33.74
N THR A 19 -14.27 16.30 -34.04
CA THR A 19 -13.31 15.94 -35.09
C THR A 19 -12.55 14.70 -34.64
N ALA A 20 -12.24 13.79 -35.58
CA ALA A 20 -11.35 12.69 -35.27
C ALA A 20 -10.01 13.27 -34.79
N SER A 21 -9.39 12.65 -33.81
CA SER A 21 -8.10 13.08 -33.30
C SER A 21 -7.07 13.04 -34.42
N GLU A 22 -6.47 14.19 -34.72
CA GLU A 22 -5.37 14.28 -35.67
C GLU A 22 -4.04 14.28 -34.90
N ALA A 23 -3.01 13.69 -35.50
CA ALA A 23 -1.68 13.69 -34.91
C ALA A 23 -1.19 15.13 -34.65
N PRO A 24 -0.73 15.46 -33.44
CA PRO A 24 -0.09 16.74 -33.14
C PRO A 24 1.12 17.00 -34.05
N ARG A 25 1.46 18.27 -34.28
CA ARG A 25 2.54 18.66 -35.20
C ARG A 25 3.87 18.01 -34.86
N GLU A 26 4.23 17.94 -33.58
CA GLU A 26 5.47 17.32 -33.12
C GLU A 26 5.49 15.81 -33.40
N ILE A 27 4.35 15.14 -33.29
CA ILE A 27 4.22 13.71 -33.63
C ILE A 27 4.36 13.49 -35.13
N LYS A 28 3.77 14.39 -35.95
CA LYS A 28 3.96 14.39 -37.41
C LYS A 28 5.44 14.55 -37.78
N THR A 29 6.14 15.51 -37.18
CA THR A 29 7.58 15.72 -37.38
C THR A 29 8.41 14.49 -37.00
N ILE A 30 8.06 13.82 -35.88
CA ILE A 30 8.73 12.58 -35.49
C ILE A 30 8.49 11.49 -36.54
N PHE A 31 7.25 11.29 -36.99
CA PHE A 31 6.93 10.32 -38.03
C PHE A 31 7.71 10.59 -39.32
N GLU A 32 7.72 11.84 -39.80
CA GLU A 32 8.45 12.25 -41.01
C GLU A 32 9.96 11.97 -40.91
N LYS A 33 10.56 12.18 -39.73
CA LYS A 33 11.98 11.88 -39.49
C LYS A 33 12.31 10.38 -39.60
N TYR A 34 11.37 9.52 -39.24
CA TYR A 34 11.53 8.05 -39.28
C TYR A 34 10.61 7.43 -40.34
N SER A 35 10.40 8.10 -41.47
CA SER A 35 9.68 7.52 -42.61
C SER A 35 10.28 7.98 -43.92
N GLU A 36 10.02 7.23 -44.99
CA GLU A 36 10.39 7.60 -46.35
C GLU A 36 9.14 7.48 -47.22
N ASN A 37 8.88 8.50 -48.05
CA ASN A 37 7.68 8.58 -48.89
C ASN A 37 6.35 8.35 -48.11
N GLY A 38 6.29 8.80 -46.85
CA GLY A 38 5.11 8.65 -45.99
C GLY A 38 4.90 7.24 -45.42
N VAL A 39 5.93 6.39 -45.46
CA VAL A 39 5.91 5.02 -44.92
C VAL A 39 7.07 4.80 -43.95
N MET A 40 6.75 4.35 -42.74
CA MET A 40 7.70 3.86 -41.75
C MET A 40 7.85 2.34 -41.91
N THR A 41 8.98 1.90 -42.47
CA THR A 41 9.33 0.48 -42.62
C THR A 41 9.70 -0.15 -41.27
N VAL A 42 9.91 -1.46 -41.24
CA VAL A 42 10.39 -2.20 -40.05
C VAL A 42 11.68 -1.58 -39.50
N ASP A 43 12.64 -1.31 -40.38
CA ASP A 43 13.93 -0.71 -40.01
C ASP A 43 13.79 0.72 -39.49
N HIS A 44 12.81 1.46 -40.01
CA HIS A 44 12.52 2.82 -39.53
C HIS A 44 11.86 2.80 -38.15
N LEU A 45 10.90 1.90 -37.95
CA LEU A 45 10.24 1.73 -36.66
C LEU A 45 11.23 1.26 -35.60
N LEU A 46 12.10 0.29 -35.92
CA LEU A 46 13.14 -0.17 -35.00
C LEU A 46 14.04 0.98 -34.54
N ARG A 47 14.47 1.85 -35.47
CA ARG A 47 15.22 3.06 -35.12
C ARG A 47 14.42 4.01 -34.23
N PHE A 48 13.12 4.21 -34.50
CA PHE A 48 12.26 5.00 -33.62
C PHE A 48 12.15 4.42 -32.20
N LEU A 49 11.99 3.10 -32.06
CA LEU A 49 11.89 2.43 -30.76
C LEU A 49 13.18 2.63 -29.93
N ILE A 50 14.34 2.54 -30.57
CA ILE A 50 15.64 2.75 -29.92
C ILE A 50 15.86 4.25 -29.62
N ASP A 51 15.78 5.10 -30.65
CA ASP A 51 16.21 6.50 -30.54
C ASP A 51 15.24 7.36 -29.73
N VAL A 52 13.94 7.11 -29.85
CA VAL A 52 12.86 7.93 -29.27
C VAL A 52 12.24 7.25 -28.04
N GLN A 53 11.84 5.98 -28.16
CA GLN A 53 11.23 5.24 -27.03
C GLN A 53 12.26 4.70 -26.03
N LYS A 54 13.57 4.80 -26.33
CA LYS A 54 14.67 4.31 -25.48
C LYS A 54 14.57 2.82 -25.17
N GLN A 55 14.06 2.05 -26.12
CA GLN A 55 13.97 0.59 -26.04
C GLN A 55 15.24 -0.01 -26.64
N ASP A 56 16.36 0.07 -25.92
CA ASP A 56 17.68 -0.34 -26.43
C ASP A 56 17.79 -1.83 -26.82
N LYS A 57 16.86 -2.66 -26.31
CA LYS A 57 16.76 -4.10 -26.61
C LYS A 57 15.73 -4.45 -27.69
N ALA A 58 15.07 -3.46 -28.30
CA ALA A 58 14.08 -3.70 -29.33
C ALA A 58 14.71 -4.45 -30.51
N THR A 59 13.97 -5.44 -31.02
CA THR A 59 14.41 -6.29 -32.13
C THR A 59 13.64 -5.97 -33.41
N ARG A 60 14.14 -6.49 -34.54
CA ARG A 60 13.43 -6.38 -35.82
C ARG A 60 12.08 -7.09 -35.75
N GLU A 61 12.02 -8.19 -35.02
CA GLU A 61 10.82 -9.00 -34.78
C GLU A 61 9.77 -8.21 -33.99
N ASP A 62 10.17 -7.46 -32.97
CA ASP A 62 9.28 -6.59 -32.20
C ASP A 62 8.66 -5.51 -33.10
N ALA A 63 9.50 -4.82 -33.88
CA ALA A 63 9.06 -3.81 -34.83
C ALA A 63 8.11 -4.41 -35.88
N GLN A 64 8.42 -5.59 -36.42
CA GLN A 64 7.55 -6.29 -37.36
C GLN A 64 6.20 -6.67 -36.73
N SER A 65 6.20 -7.11 -35.48
CA SER A 65 4.98 -7.45 -34.73
C SER A 65 4.08 -6.22 -34.55
N ILE A 66 4.67 -5.08 -34.20
CA ILE A 66 3.95 -3.80 -34.09
C ILE A 66 3.31 -3.44 -35.44
N ILE A 67 4.07 -3.49 -36.55
CA ILE A 67 3.56 -3.19 -37.89
C ILE A 67 2.39 -4.11 -38.25
N ASN A 68 2.51 -5.40 -37.96
CA ASN A 68 1.47 -6.39 -38.24
C ASN A 68 0.19 -6.13 -37.42
N SER A 69 0.33 -5.65 -36.19
CA SER A 69 -0.80 -5.36 -35.30
C SER A 69 -1.51 -4.04 -35.62
N ALA A 70 -0.75 -3.03 -36.04
CA ALA A 70 -1.27 -1.68 -36.29
C ALA A 70 -1.70 -1.44 -37.74
N SER A 71 -1.21 -2.25 -38.69
CA SER A 71 -1.58 -2.14 -40.09
C SER A 71 -2.81 -2.98 -40.44
N SER A 72 -3.68 -2.43 -41.28
CA SER A 72 -4.76 -3.19 -41.91
C SER A 72 -4.20 -4.31 -42.80
N LEU A 73 -4.97 -5.38 -43.02
CA LEU A 73 -4.58 -6.52 -43.88
C LEU A 73 -4.09 -6.12 -45.29
N LEU A 74 -4.39 -4.91 -45.74
CA LEU A 74 -4.06 -4.35 -47.05
C LEU A 74 -2.69 -3.63 -47.13
N HIS A 75 -2.02 -3.31 -46.00
CA HIS A 75 -0.82 -2.46 -45.98
C HIS A 75 0.33 -3.05 -45.15
N ARG A 76 0.69 -4.32 -45.36
CA ARG A 76 1.72 -5.03 -44.56
C ARG A 76 3.17 -4.52 -44.73
N ASN A 77 3.40 -3.54 -45.61
CA ASN A 77 4.74 -3.08 -45.96
C ASN A 77 5.25 -1.88 -45.13
N GLY A 78 4.50 -1.43 -44.12
CA GLY A 78 4.93 -0.38 -43.18
C GLY A 78 3.78 0.38 -42.53
N LEU A 79 4.12 1.35 -41.67
CA LEU A 79 3.14 2.22 -41.01
C LEU A 79 3.04 3.56 -41.73
N HIS A 80 1.81 3.93 -42.06
CA HIS A 80 1.45 5.32 -42.38
C HIS A 80 1.18 6.11 -41.09
N LEU A 81 1.16 7.45 -41.20
CA LEU A 81 0.99 8.35 -40.06
C LEU A 81 -0.20 7.97 -39.16
N ASP A 82 -1.36 7.67 -39.74
CA ASP A 82 -2.56 7.32 -38.97
C ASP A 82 -2.40 6.01 -38.18
N ALA A 83 -1.70 5.02 -38.75
CA ALA A 83 -1.44 3.75 -38.10
C ALA A 83 -0.38 3.90 -37.00
N PHE A 84 0.67 4.69 -37.27
CA PHE A 84 1.68 5.06 -36.27
C PHE A 84 1.05 5.82 -35.10
N PHE A 85 0.20 6.81 -35.37
CA PHE A 85 -0.47 7.59 -34.34
C PHE A 85 -1.38 6.73 -33.47
N LYS A 86 -2.15 5.81 -34.07
CA LYS A 86 -2.95 4.82 -33.32
C LYS A 86 -2.07 3.89 -32.47
N TYR A 87 -0.92 3.46 -33.00
CA TYR A 87 0.03 2.64 -32.26
C TYR A 87 0.50 3.33 -30.96
N LEU A 88 0.73 4.65 -30.97
CA LEU A 88 1.17 5.38 -29.78
C LEU A 88 0.18 5.29 -28.60
N PHE A 89 -1.12 5.08 -28.87
CA PHE A 89 -2.17 4.86 -27.87
C PHE A 89 -2.46 3.38 -27.59
N GLY A 90 -1.84 2.46 -28.34
CA GLY A 90 -2.13 1.04 -28.23
C GLY A 90 -1.58 0.41 -26.95
N ASP A 91 -2.21 -0.69 -26.53
CA ASP A 91 -1.78 -1.47 -25.35
C ASP A 91 -0.35 -2.02 -25.46
N ASN A 92 0.21 -2.05 -26.67
CA ASN A 92 1.57 -2.46 -26.99
C ASN A 92 2.60 -1.33 -26.80
N ASN A 93 2.16 -0.11 -26.46
CA ASN A 93 3.03 1.02 -26.10
C ASN A 93 2.66 1.60 -24.72
N PRO A 94 2.61 0.77 -23.66
CA PRO A 94 2.22 1.25 -22.34
C PRO A 94 3.30 2.17 -21.77
N PRO A 95 2.94 3.18 -20.96
CA PRO A 95 3.91 4.00 -20.23
C PRO A 95 4.85 3.18 -19.30
N LEU A 96 4.43 1.97 -18.91
CA LEU A 96 5.21 1.02 -18.12
C LEU A 96 5.48 -0.23 -18.95
N ALA A 97 6.72 -0.43 -19.38
CA ALA A 97 7.11 -1.43 -20.38
C ALA A 97 7.14 -2.89 -19.88
N LEU A 98 7.23 -3.14 -18.56
CA LEU A 98 7.45 -4.49 -18.01
C LEU A 98 6.23 -4.99 -17.23
N ARG A 99 5.63 -6.09 -17.71
CA ARG A 99 4.62 -6.86 -16.96
C ARG A 99 5.24 -7.96 -16.09
N GLU A 100 6.55 -8.19 -16.23
CA GLU A 100 7.26 -9.23 -15.50
C GLU A 100 8.05 -8.68 -14.31
N VAL A 101 8.28 -9.57 -13.34
CA VAL A 101 9.15 -9.33 -12.19
C VAL A 101 10.59 -9.26 -12.70
N HIS A 102 11.27 -8.16 -12.42
CA HIS A 102 12.60 -7.88 -12.98
C HIS A 102 13.61 -7.38 -11.94
N GLN A 103 13.15 -7.05 -10.73
CA GLN A 103 14.03 -6.70 -9.62
C GLN A 103 14.59 -7.97 -8.98
N ASP A 104 15.71 -7.84 -8.28
CA ASP A 104 16.23 -8.90 -7.42
C ASP A 104 15.22 -9.21 -6.31
N MET A 105 14.83 -10.49 -6.18
CA MET A 105 13.83 -10.98 -5.22
C MET A 105 14.43 -11.93 -4.17
N ASP A 106 15.77 -11.97 -4.08
CA ASP A 106 16.53 -12.84 -3.17
C ASP A 106 17.10 -12.10 -1.94
N ALA A 107 16.90 -10.78 -1.84
CA ALA A 107 17.24 -10.04 -0.63
C ALA A 107 16.20 -10.26 0.49
N PRO A 108 16.51 -9.93 1.76
CA PRO A 108 15.57 -10.02 2.88
C PRO A 108 14.28 -9.23 2.64
N ILE A 109 13.12 -9.69 3.15
CA ILE A 109 11.84 -8.96 3.02
C ILE A 109 11.92 -7.51 3.52
N SER A 110 12.76 -7.20 4.52
CA SER A 110 12.99 -5.82 4.99
C SER A 110 13.51 -4.88 3.90
N HIS A 111 14.06 -5.41 2.80
CA HIS A 111 14.60 -4.64 1.68
C HIS A 111 13.54 -4.28 0.62
N TYR A 112 12.27 -4.59 0.85
CA TYR A 112 11.19 -4.34 -0.11
C TYR A 112 10.10 -3.48 0.51
N PHE A 113 9.56 -2.54 -0.26
CA PHE A 113 8.23 -2.01 -0.03
C PHE A 113 7.20 -3.11 -0.36
N ILE A 114 6.18 -3.24 0.49
CA ILE A 114 5.20 -4.31 0.43
C ILE A 114 3.81 -3.68 0.31
N PHE A 115 3.01 -4.19 -0.61
CA PHE A 115 1.66 -3.69 -0.83
C PHE A 115 0.78 -4.09 0.37
N THR A 116 0.40 -3.12 1.21
CA THR A 116 -0.24 -3.36 2.51
C THR A 116 -1.65 -2.78 2.60
N GLY A 117 -2.62 -3.62 2.96
CA GLY A 117 -3.97 -3.19 3.33
C GLY A 117 -4.08 -2.90 4.84
N HIS A 118 -4.96 -1.97 5.19
CA HIS A 118 -5.39 -1.66 6.56
C HIS A 118 -6.83 -2.12 6.76
N ASN A 119 -7.15 -2.74 7.90
CA ASN A 119 -8.48 -3.26 8.24
C ASN A 119 -9.16 -3.92 7.03
N SER A 120 -8.49 -4.93 6.49
CA SER A 120 -8.75 -5.44 5.12
C SER A 120 -10.11 -6.13 4.95
N TYR A 121 -10.83 -6.32 6.04
CA TYR A 121 -12.17 -6.91 6.12
C TYR A 121 -13.29 -5.87 6.01
N LEU A 122 -13.01 -4.56 6.17
CA LEU A 122 -14.04 -3.52 6.14
C LEU A 122 -14.56 -3.28 4.72
N THR A 123 -15.89 -3.26 4.57
CA THR A 123 -16.55 -2.94 3.29
C THR A 123 -16.70 -1.44 3.02
N GLY A 124 -16.53 -0.61 4.06
CA GLY A 124 -16.66 0.84 3.96
C GLY A 124 -15.95 1.61 5.07
N ASN A 125 -16.73 2.41 5.81
CA ASN A 125 -16.25 3.29 6.89
C ASN A 125 -15.81 2.51 8.14
N GLN A 126 -15.03 3.13 9.02
CA GLN A 126 -14.46 2.49 10.22
C GLN A 126 -15.47 2.29 11.36
N LEU A 127 -16.65 2.92 11.33
CA LEU A 127 -17.55 2.96 12.50
C LEU A 127 -18.75 2.03 12.41
N SER A 128 -19.30 1.84 11.21
CA SER A 128 -20.62 1.20 11.04
C SER A 128 -20.78 0.41 9.75
N SER A 129 -19.71 0.24 8.96
CA SER A 129 -19.79 -0.62 7.78
C SER A 129 -19.73 -2.10 8.14
N ASP A 130 -20.18 -2.95 7.22
CA ASP A 130 -20.10 -4.40 7.40
C ASP A 130 -18.65 -4.89 7.23
N CYS A 131 -18.33 -6.00 7.90
CA CYS A 131 -17.11 -6.76 7.67
C CYS A 131 -17.40 -7.93 6.74
N SER A 132 -16.47 -8.25 5.84
CA SER A 132 -16.56 -9.40 4.93
C SER A 132 -15.18 -9.83 4.44
N GLU A 133 -15.10 -11.05 3.95
CA GLU A 133 -13.99 -11.58 3.16
C GLU A 133 -13.88 -10.95 1.76
N VAL A 134 -14.93 -10.33 1.23
CA VAL A 134 -14.94 -9.78 -0.14
C VAL A 134 -13.85 -8.70 -0.36
N PRO A 135 -13.70 -7.68 0.52
CA PRO A 135 -12.61 -6.71 0.37
C PRO A 135 -11.21 -7.33 0.46
N ILE A 136 -11.05 -8.45 1.19
CA ILE A 136 -9.79 -9.21 1.25
C ILE A 136 -9.49 -9.85 -0.11
N ILE A 137 -10.49 -10.48 -0.73
CA ILE A 137 -10.37 -11.09 -2.06
C ILE A 137 -9.98 -10.02 -3.09
N ASP A 138 -10.66 -8.88 -3.06
CA ASP A 138 -10.39 -7.76 -3.98
C ASP A 138 -9.00 -7.17 -3.76
N ALA A 139 -8.54 -7.05 -2.51
CA ALA A 139 -7.18 -6.63 -2.18
C ALA A 139 -6.14 -7.60 -2.76
N LEU A 140 -6.31 -8.90 -2.56
CA LEU A 140 -5.39 -9.93 -3.07
C LEU A 140 -5.33 -9.93 -4.60
N LYS A 141 -6.48 -9.82 -5.28
CA LYS A 141 -6.56 -9.71 -6.75
C LYS A 141 -5.93 -8.43 -7.31
N LYS A 142 -5.85 -7.36 -6.51
CA LYS A 142 -5.11 -6.13 -6.84
C LYS A 142 -3.61 -6.23 -6.58
N GLY A 143 -3.13 -7.33 -5.98
CA GLY A 143 -1.73 -7.56 -5.67
C GLY A 143 -1.31 -7.22 -4.24
N VAL A 144 -2.24 -6.86 -3.33
CA VAL A 144 -1.94 -6.62 -1.91
C VAL A 144 -1.31 -7.87 -1.28
N ARG A 145 -0.21 -7.73 -0.55
CA ARG A 145 0.57 -8.82 0.06
C ARG A 145 0.53 -8.81 1.58
N VAL A 146 -0.02 -7.78 2.21
CA VAL A 146 -0.26 -7.75 3.67
C VAL A 146 -1.74 -7.51 3.92
N ILE A 147 -2.38 -8.47 4.59
CA ILE A 147 -3.80 -8.47 4.95
C ILE A 147 -3.92 -8.35 6.47
N GLU A 148 -4.72 -7.42 6.93
CA GLU A 148 -4.98 -7.20 8.35
C GLU A 148 -6.34 -7.77 8.77
N LEU A 149 -6.34 -8.47 9.91
CA LEU A 149 -7.52 -9.02 10.56
C LEU A 149 -7.48 -8.69 12.07
N ASP A 150 -8.53 -8.04 12.55
CA ASP A 150 -8.72 -7.74 13.96
C ASP A 150 -9.60 -8.81 14.55
N ILE A 151 -9.02 -9.69 15.37
CA ILE A 151 -9.67 -10.90 15.86
C ILE A 151 -10.21 -10.71 17.27
N TRP A 152 -11.50 -10.95 17.44
CA TRP A 152 -12.24 -10.77 18.69
C TRP A 152 -13.07 -12.01 19.02
N PRO A 153 -13.36 -12.27 20.30
CA PRO A 153 -14.34 -13.28 20.68
C PRO A 153 -15.71 -12.96 20.06
N ASN A 154 -16.38 -13.97 19.51
CA ASN A 154 -17.77 -13.83 19.08
C ASN A 154 -18.70 -13.55 20.29
N SER A 155 -19.98 -13.24 20.03
CA SER A 155 -20.93 -12.89 21.10
C SER A 155 -21.11 -13.98 22.16
N ASN A 156 -20.92 -15.26 21.80
CA ASN A 156 -21.01 -16.40 22.70
C ASN A 156 -19.70 -16.73 23.43
N LYS A 157 -18.60 -16.04 23.08
CA LYS A 157 -17.22 -16.27 23.55
C LYS A 157 -16.70 -17.70 23.32
N ASP A 158 -17.21 -18.39 22.30
CA ASP A 158 -16.85 -19.76 21.93
C ASP A 158 -16.22 -19.86 20.52
N ASP A 159 -16.24 -18.77 19.75
CA ASP A 159 -15.62 -18.65 18.43
C ASP A 159 -15.00 -17.27 18.20
N VAL A 160 -14.42 -17.07 17.02
CA VAL A 160 -13.67 -15.86 16.67
C VAL A 160 -14.27 -15.17 15.45
N ASP A 161 -14.58 -13.89 15.66
CA ASP A 161 -15.03 -12.97 14.63
C ASP A 161 -13.93 -11.98 14.27
N VAL A 162 -14.05 -11.41 13.07
CA VAL A 162 -13.24 -10.29 12.58
C VAL A 162 -14.14 -9.06 12.50
N LEU A 163 -13.77 -8.01 13.24
CA LEU A 163 -14.48 -6.73 13.25
C LEU A 163 -13.57 -5.60 13.75
N HIS A 164 -13.97 -4.35 13.52
CA HIS A 164 -13.31 -3.22 14.16
C HIS A 164 -13.88 -3.05 15.57
N GLY A 165 -13.05 -3.34 16.58
CA GLY A 165 -13.45 -3.36 17.98
C GLY A 165 -14.03 -2.04 18.46
N ARG A 166 -14.92 -2.10 19.45
CA ARG A 166 -15.58 -0.93 20.06
C ARG A 166 -16.33 -0.03 19.05
N THR A 167 -16.74 -0.57 17.90
CA THR A 167 -17.56 0.13 16.90
C THR A 167 -18.85 -0.63 16.58
N LEU A 168 -19.65 -0.10 15.66
CA LEU A 168 -20.91 -0.70 15.20
C LEU A 168 -20.73 -1.52 13.91
N THR A 169 -19.50 -1.89 13.54
CA THR A 169 -19.27 -2.71 12.36
C THR A 169 -19.83 -4.12 12.54
N ALA A 170 -20.57 -4.63 11.56
CA ALA A 170 -21.10 -5.99 11.62
C ALA A 170 -19.97 -7.02 11.41
N PRO A 171 -19.79 -8.03 12.28
CA PRO A 171 -18.66 -8.95 12.23
C PRO A 171 -18.72 -9.96 11.07
N VAL A 172 -17.58 -10.56 10.74
CA VAL A 172 -17.47 -11.73 9.86
C VAL A 172 -16.66 -12.83 10.54
N GLU A 173 -17.09 -14.08 10.42
CA GLU A 173 -16.39 -15.23 11.01
C GLU A 173 -14.95 -15.36 10.49
N LEU A 174 -13.96 -15.53 11.37
CA LEU A 174 -12.54 -15.63 11.00
C LEU A 174 -12.28 -16.72 9.96
N ILE A 175 -12.98 -17.86 10.06
CA ILE A 175 -12.84 -18.98 9.11
C ILE A 175 -13.14 -18.57 7.66
N LYS A 176 -14.07 -17.63 7.43
CA LYS A 176 -14.38 -17.13 6.07
C LYS A 176 -13.20 -16.32 5.53
N CYS A 177 -12.65 -15.42 6.33
CA CYS A 177 -11.47 -14.63 5.97
C CYS A 177 -10.27 -15.52 5.66
N LEU A 178 -9.96 -16.50 6.53
CA LEU A 178 -8.83 -17.41 6.31
C LEU A 178 -9.00 -18.27 5.05
N LYS A 179 -10.21 -18.78 4.78
CA LYS A 179 -10.49 -19.53 3.54
C LYS A 179 -10.35 -18.67 2.30
N ALA A 180 -10.82 -17.42 2.33
CA ALA A 180 -10.65 -16.48 1.24
C ALA A 180 -9.18 -16.17 0.96
N ILE A 181 -8.38 -15.94 2.01
CA ILE A 181 -6.93 -15.74 1.88
C ILE A 181 -6.29 -16.98 1.26
N ARG A 182 -6.57 -18.18 1.76
CA ARG A 182 -6.02 -19.43 1.20
C ARG A 182 -6.33 -19.58 -0.29
N ALA A 183 -7.55 -19.26 -0.70
CA ALA A 183 -8.01 -19.43 -2.07
C ALA A 183 -7.38 -18.42 -3.04
N HIS A 184 -7.15 -17.18 -2.59
CA HIS A 184 -6.79 -16.06 -3.47
C HIS A 184 -5.39 -15.49 -3.25
N ALA A 185 -4.65 -15.99 -2.24
CA ALA A 185 -3.34 -15.47 -1.87
C ALA A 185 -2.39 -15.36 -3.07
N PHE A 186 -2.43 -16.31 -4.00
CA PHE A 186 -1.45 -16.42 -5.07
C PHE A 186 -2.04 -16.33 -6.48
N ASP A 187 -3.24 -15.74 -6.64
CA ASP A 187 -3.92 -15.61 -7.94
C ASP A 187 -3.13 -14.74 -8.95
N VAL A 188 -2.47 -13.69 -8.45
CA VAL A 188 -1.81 -12.66 -9.28
C VAL A 188 -0.32 -12.51 -8.96
N SER A 189 0.18 -13.17 -7.92
CA SER A 189 1.59 -13.12 -7.49
C SER A 189 1.92 -14.36 -6.69
N ASP A 190 3.04 -15.02 -7.02
CA ASP A 190 3.56 -16.16 -6.26
C ASP A 190 4.33 -15.74 -4.99
N PHE A 191 4.55 -14.45 -4.75
CA PHE A 191 5.28 -13.97 -3.58
C PHE A 191 4.45 -14.06 -2.29
N PRO A 192 5.11 -14.14 -1.12
CA PRO A 192 4.44 -14.41 0.14
C PRO A 192 3.31 -13.41 0.47
N VAL A 193 2.34 -13.89 1.25
CA VAL A 193 1.31 -13.06 1.90
C VAL A 193 1.56 -13.03 3.40
N VAL A 194 1.60 -11.83 3.98
CA VAL A 194 1.63 -11.64 5.43
C VAL A 194 0.20 -11.39 5.92
N VAL A 195 -0.24 -12.16 6.90
CA VAL A 195 -1.49 -11.91 7.62
C VAL A 195 -1.12 -11.30 8.97
N THR A 196 -1.51 -10.05 9.17
CA THR A 196 -1.31 -9.35 10.45
C THR A 196 -2.55 -9.53 11.31
N LEU A 197 -2.38 -10.07 12.51
CA LEU A 197 -3.47 -10.27 13.46
C LEU A 197 -3.39 -9.22 14.57
N GLU A 198 -4.43 -8.43 14.73
CA GLU A 198 -4.66 -7.65 15.95
C GLU A 198 -5.48 -8.51 16.92
N ASP A 199 -4.81 -9.01 17.95
CA ASP A 199 -5.30 -10.12 18.76
C ASP A 199 -5.90 -9.65 20.09
N HIS A 200 -7.22 -9.82 20.22
CA HIS A 200 -8.01 -9.49 21.40
C HIS A 200 -8.60 -10.75 22.08
N LEU A 201 -7.93 -11.90 21.92
CA LEU A 201 -8.46 -13.21 22.31
C LEU A 201 -7.92 -13.72 23.65
N THR A 202 -8.73 -14.59 24.29
CA THR A 202 -8.27 -15.40 25.43
C THR A 202 -7.31 -16.51 24.98
N PRO A 203 -6.50 -17.09 25.88
CA PRO A 203 -5.63 -18.23 25.56
C PRO A 203 -6.36 -19.44 24.94
N GLU A 204 -7.60 -19.70 25.34
CA GLU A 204 -8.42 -20.78 24.78
C GLU A 204 -8.78 -20.48 23.31
N LEU A 205 -9.20 -19.25 23.02
CA LEU A 205 -9.52 -18.84 21.64
C LEU A 205 -8.26 -18.72 20.78
N GLN A 206 -7.11 -18.32 21.34
CA GLN A 206 -5.82 -18.39 20.66
C GLN A 206 -5.45 -19.81 20.24
N SER A 207 -5.75 -20.83 21.07
CA SER A 207 -5.58 -22.24 20.69
C SER A 207 -6.44 -22.57 19.48
N LYS A 208 -7.71 -22.16 19.51
CA LYS A 208 -8.66 -22.39 18.41
C LYS A 208 -8.22 -21.70 17.12
N VAL A 209 -7.73 -20.46 17.19
CA VAL A 209 -7.12 -19.77 16.04
C VAL A 209 -5.90 -20.52 15.54
N ALA A 210 -5.05 -21.03 16.44
CA ALA A 210 -3.87 -21.75 16.02
C ALA A 210 -4.21 -23.02 15.24
N GLU A 211 -5.21 -23.76 15.69
CA GLU A 211 -5.76 -24.93 15.00
C GLU A 211 -6.36 -24.53 13.65
N MET A 212 -7.22 -23.50 13.60
CA MET A 212 -7.85 -23.03 12.36
C MET A 212 -6.82 -22.61 11.32
N VAL A 213 -5.83 -21.79 11.71
CA VAL A 213 -4.75 -21.33 10.81
C VAL A 213 -3.94 -22.50 10.29
N THR A 214 -3.56 -23.44 11.16
CA THR A 214 -2.78 -24.63 10.78
C THR A 214 -3.56 -25.53 9.84
N GLN A 215 -4.85 -25.77 10.10
CA GLN A 215 -5.70 -26.62 9.24
C GLN A 215 -6.01 -25.97 7.89
N ILE A 216 -6.29 -24.67 7.87
CA ILE A 216 -6.69 -23.96 6.65
C ILE A 216 -5.48 -23.72 5.76
N PHE A 217 -4.36 -23.23 6.29
CA PHE A 217 -3.19 -22.96 5.46
C PHE A 217 -2.31 -24.19 5.26
N GLY A 218 -2.28 -25.16 6.17
CA GLY A 218 -1.53 -26.40 5.99
C GLY A 218 -0.10 -26.15 5.52
N GLU A 219 0.30 -26.78 4.42
CA GLU A 219 1.66 -26.69 3.88
C GLU A 219 2.06 -25.31 3.33
N ILE A 220 1.10 -24.41 3.05
CA ILE A 220 1.42 -23.05 2.60
C ILE A 220 1.70 -22.11 3.78
N LEU A 221 1.41 -22.51 5.02
CA LEU A 221 1.81 -21.73 6.19
C LEU A 221 3.33 -21.81 6.39
N PHE A 222 3.97 -20.67 6.63
CA PHE A 222 5.34 -20.60 7.09
C PHE A 222 5.38 -20.38 8.61
N THR A 223 6.06 -21.28 9.32
CA THR A 223 6.39 -21.14 10.73
C THR A 223 7.91 -21.11 10.92
N PRO A 224 8.43 -20.28 11.84
CA PRO A 224 9.86 -20.27 12.14
C PRO A 224 10.28 -21.57 12.86
N PRO A 225 11.56 -21.95 12.85
CA PRO A 225 12.06 -23.08 13.65
C PRO A 225 11.70 -22.91 15.13
N VAL A 226 11.36 -24.02 15.80
CA VAL A 226 10.92 -24.02 17.19
C VAL A 226 12.01 -23.42 18.09
N GLY A 227 11.66 -22.36 18.83
CA GLY A 227 12.55 -21.75 19.82
C GLY A 227 13.53 -20.71 19.27
N GLU A 228 13.50 -20.41 17.97
CA GLU A 228 14.42 -19.46 17.34
C GLU A 228 13.72 -18.17 16.92
N SER A 229 14.35 -17.04 17.23
CA SER A 229 14.01 -15.76 16.60
C SER A 229 14.89 -15.56 15.36
N LEU A 230 14.28 -15.11 14.27
CA LEU A 230 15.01 -14.82 13.03
C LEU A 230 15.99 -13.66 13.25
N LYS A 231 17.26 -13.86 12.88
CA LYS A 231 18.27 -12.78 12.83
C LYS A 231 18.05 -11.83 11.66
N GLU A 232 17.50 -12.38 10.57
CA GLU A 232 17.20 -11.69 9.33
C GLU A 232 15.93 -12.30 8.71
N PHE A 233 15.14 -11.50 8.00
CA PHE A 233 13.98 -12.03 7.28
C PHE A 233 14.40 -12.84 6.05
N PRO A 234 13.75 -13.98 5.74
CA PRO A 234 13.97 -14.67 4.49
C PRO A 234 13.56 -13.80 3.29
N SER A 235 13.99 -14.19 2.10
CA SER A 235 13.69 -13.46 0.87
C SER A 235 12.29 -13.75 0.32
N PRO A 236 11.68 -12.83 -0.46
CA PRO A 236 10.44 -13.11 -1.18
C PRO A 236 10.50 -14.39 -2.02
N ASN A 237 11.62 -14.66 -2.71
CA ASN A 237 11.81 -15.89 -3.49
C ASN A 237 11.79 -17.16 -2.62
N SER A 238 12.49 -17.15 -1.48
CA SER A 238 12.54 -18.31 -0.57
C SER A 238 11.18 -18.63 0.07
N LEU A 239 10.30 -17.63 0.15
CA LEU A 239 8.97 -17.71 0.73
C LEU A 239 7.85 -17.71 -0.32
N LYS A 240 8.18 -18.04 -1.58
CA LYS A 240 7.16 -18.17 -2.62
C LYS A 240 6.05 -19.12 -2.20
N ARG A 241 4.82 -18.69 -2.43
CA ARG A 241 3.58 -19.41 -2.12
C ARG A 241 3.45 -19.76 -0.63
N ARG A 242 4.02 -18.92 0.24
CA ARG A 242 3.88 -19.02 1.70
C ARG A 242 2.99 -17.92 2.28
N ILE A 243 2.26 -18.28 3.33
CA ILE A 243 1.50 -17.37 4.20
C ILE A 243 2.25 -17.24 5.52
N ILE A 244 2.42 -16.01 6.00
CA ILE A 244 3.22 -15.67 7.17
C ILE A 244 2.33 -14.96 8.18
N ILE A 245 2.32 -15.41 9.44
CA ILE A 245 1.57 -14.73 10.50
C ILE A 245 2.45 -13.68 11.20
N SER A 246 1.89 -12.50 11.40
CA SER A 246 2.51 -11.37 12.09
C SER A 246 1.61 -10.87 13.21
N THR A 247 2.01 -11.01 14.47
CA THR A 247 1.24 -10.48 15.63
C THR A 247 2.13 -10.23 16.84
N LYS A 248 1.57 -9.64 17.90
CA LYS A 248 2.25 -9.46 19.19
C LYS A 248 2.43 -10.87 19.82
N PRO A 249 3.66 -11.26 20.21
CA PRO A 249 3.86 -12.49 20.96
C PRO A 249 3.10 -12.42 22.31
N PRO A 250 2.51 -13.52 22.77
CA PRO A 250 1.86 -13.52 24.07
C PRO A 250 2.80 -13.19 25.23
N LYS A 251 2.29 -12.54 26.29
CA LYS A 251 3.04 -12.20 27.49
C LYS A 251 3.48 -13.50 28.21
N GLU A 252 4.79 -13.72 28.38
CA GLU A 252 5.32 -14.80 29.22
C GLU A 252 5.47 -14.30 30.66
N TYR A 253 4.65 -14.80 31.59
CA TYR A 253 4.86 -14.55 33.00
C TYR A 253 5.83 -15.60 33.56
N LYS A 254 7.04 -15.18 33.92
CA LYS A 254 7.94 -16.00 34.74
C LYS A 254 7.34 -16.08 36.14
N GLU A 255 7.17 -17.28 36.69
CA GLU A 255 6.77 -17.49 38.08
C GLU A 255 7.85 -16.88 39.00
N GLY A 256 7.58 -15.65 39.45
CA GLY A 256 8.39 -14.92 40.42
C GLY A 256 7.68 -14.92 41.77
N LYS A 257 8.44 -15.28 42.80
CA LYS A 257 8.07 -15.45 44.21
C LYS A 257 7.21 -14.31 44.76
N ASP A 258 6.28 -14.69 45.64
CA ASP A 258 5.41 -13.82 46.43
C ASP A 258 6.17 -12.63 47.04
N GLU A 259 5.77 -11.41 46.70
CA GLU A 259 6.04 -10.22 47.51
C GLU A 259 4.75 -9.40 47.69
N GLU A 260 4.60 -8.90 48.91
CA GLU A 260 3.36 -8.49 49.57
C GLU A 260 2.68 -7.24 48.97
N VAL A 261 1.34 -7.28 48.99
CA VAL A 261 0.43 -6.20 48.57
C VAL A 261 0.41 -5.08 49.61
N VAL A 262 0.80 -3.86 49.23
CA VAL A 262 0.48 -2.64 49.98
C VAL A 262 -0.64 -1.90 49.24
N GLN A 263 -1.83 -1.89 49.85
CA GLN A 263 -3.02 -1.17 49.38
C GLN A 263 -2.83 0.35 49.54
N LYS A 264 -3.14 1.11 48.48
CA LYS A 264 -3.55 2.52 48.59
C LYS A 264 -4.83 2.72 47.78
N GLY A 265 -5.90 3.07 48.48
CA GLY A 265 -7.24 3.25 47.89
C GLY A 265 -7.37 4.48 46.99
N LYS A 266 -8.28 4.40 46.02
CA LYS A 266 -8.79 5.54 45.27
C LYS A 266 -10.32 5.53 45.32
N ALA A 267 -10.87 6.73 45.53
CA ALA A 267 -12.28 7.02 45.62
C ALA A 267 -12.95 7.07 44.23
N LEU A 268 -14.21 6.66 44.22
CA LEU A 268 -15.17 6.64 43.09
C LEU A 268 -15.62 8.05 42.68
N GLY A 269 -15.92 8.23 41.39
CA GLY A 269 -16.64 9.37 40.85
C GLY A 269 -17.08 9.11 39.41
N ASP A 270 -18.40 9.08 39.21
CA ASP A 270 -19.15 8.66 38.02
C ASP A 270 -19.13 9.64 36.82
N GLU A 271 -19.32 9.03 35.64
CA GLU A 271 -20.03 9.42 34.38
C GLU A 271 -20.04 10.86 33.81
N GLU A 272 -19.71 10.98 32.51
CA GLU A 272 -20.59 11.44 31.39
C GLU A 272 -19.79 11.51 30.07
N ALA A 273 -20.14 10.72 29.05
CA ALA A 273 -21.04 11.06 27.94
C ALA A 273 -20.43 11.95 26.83
N TRP A 274 -20.44 11.42 25.61
CA TRP A 274 -19.85 11.96 24.39
C TRP A 274 -20.14 13.44 24.08
N GLY A 275 -19.08 14.14 23.63
CA GLY A 275 -19.10 15.10 22.52
C GLY A 275 -19.70 16.49 22.76
N ARG A 276 -18.85 17.53 22.67
CA ARG A 276 -19.26 18.84 22.12
C ARG A 276 -18.19 19.47 21.24
N GLU A 277 -18.60 19.69 19.99
CA GLU A 277 -18.42 20.83 19.08
C GLU A 277 -17.09 21.60 19.00
N ILE A 278 -16.65 21.72 17.74
CA ILE A 278 -15.58 22.58 17.21
C ILE A 278 -15.92 24.08 17.40
N PRO A 279 -14.94 24.91 17.80
CA PRO A 279 -14.88 26.28 17.29
C PRO A 279 -13.69 26.54 16.35
N SER A 280 -13.97 27.43 15.41
CA SER A 280 -13.24 27.87 14.22
C SER A 280 -11.83 28.46 14.42
N PHE A 281 -11.05 28.36 13.34
CA PHE A 281 -9.83 29.10 12.99
C PHE A 281 -9.77 30.57 13.48
N ILE A 282 -8.63 30.99 14.05
CA ILE A 282 -7.76 32.10 13.57
C ILE A 282 -6.54 32.33 14.51
N ASP A 283 -5.39 32.43 13.85
CA ASP A 283 -4.11 33.10 14.14
C ASP A 283 -3.03 32.66 15.16
N ARG A 284 -1.81 32.84 14.65
CA ARG A 284 -0.48 32.49 15.17
C ARG A 284 -0.01 33.43 16.29
N LYS A 285 0.78 32.89 17.24
CA LYS A 285 2.13 33.44 17.55
C LYS A 285 2.98 32.48 18.41
N LYS A 286 4.29 32.50 18.09
CA LYS A 286 5.43 31.86 18.75
C LYS A 286 5.56 32.24 20.23
N SER A 287 5.86 31.26 21.09
CA SER A 287 6.89 31.36 22.14
C SER A 287 7.16 29.99 22.79
N ASP A 288 8.45 29.69 22.90
CA ASP A 288 9.15 28.85 23.87
C ASP A 288 8.91 27.34 23.89
N VAL A 289 9.84 26.65 23.20
CA VAL A 289 10.05 25.20 23.23
C VAL A 289 10.53 24.80 24.62
N LYS A 290 9.63 24.16 25.37
CA LYS A 290 9.98 23.24 26.45
C LYS A 290 9.66 21.83 25.93
N ASP A 291 10.62 20.92 26.05
CA ASP A 291 10.60 19.56 25.50
C ASP A 291 9.26 18.85 25.72
N GLY A 292 8.48 18.70 24.64
CA GLY A 292 7.20 18.00 24.59
C GLY A 292 7.27 16.78 23.67
N LEU A 293 8.30 15.94 23.84
CA LEU A 293 8.36 14.62 23.21
C LEU A 293 7.98 13.47 24.16
N ASP A 294 7.79 13.79 25.44
CA ASP A 294 7.38 12.86 26.50
C ASP A 294 5.96 13.18 27.00
N GLY A 295 5.17 13.94 26.23
CA GLY A 295 3.74 14.04 26.46
C GLY A 295 3.07 12.80 25.89
N ASN A 296 2.40 12.02 26.75
CA ASN A 296 1.41 11.03 26.35
C ASN A 296 0.41 11.72 25.40
N ASP A 297 0.61 11.58 24.09
CA ASP A 297 -0.49 11.55 23.16
C ASP A 297 -1.05 10.12 23.25
N ASP A 298 -1.83 9.91 24.32
CA ASP A 298 -2.76 8.79 24.46
C ASP A 298 -3.88 9.05 23.45
N ASP A 299 -3.64 8.64 22.21
CA ASP A 299 -4.69 8.37 21.22
C ASP A 299 -4.23 7.18 20.35
N ASP A 300 -4.99 6.09 20.46
CA ASP A 300 -5.02 4.86 19.65
C ASP A 300 -3.92 3.79 19.86
N ASP A 301 -3.56 3.53 21.12
CA ASP A 301 -3.23 2.17 21.62
C ASP A 301 -3.92 2.04 23.00
N ASP A 302 -5.26 2.07 23.03
CA ASP A 302 -6.06 1.71 24.23
C ASP A 302 -5.90 0.20 24.52
N ASP A 303 -4.76 -0.20 25.08
CA ASP A 303 -4.48 -1.56 25.53
C ASP A 303 -4.26 -1.64 27.07
N ASP A 304 -4.69 -0.62 27.83
CA ASP A 304 -4.56 -0.60 29.30
C ASP A 304 -5.90 -0.41 30.05
N ASP A 305 -7.02 -0.86 29.48
CA ASP A 305 -8.25 -1.15 30.24
C ASP A 305 -8.71 -2.59 29.96
N ASP A 306 -7.90 -3.57 30.36
CA ASP A 306 -8.40 -4.91 30.66
C ASP A 306 -8.87 -4.89 32.11
N ASP A 307 -10.18 -5.01 32.30
CA ASP A 307 -10.82 -5.33 33.58
C ASP A 307 -9.99 -6.40 34.31
N GLU A 308 -9.63 -6.12 35.56
CA GLU A 308 -8.92 -7.03 36.45
C GLU A 308 -9.73 -8.32 36.67
N ASP A 309 -9.62 -9.30 35.78
CA ASP A 309 -9.88 -10.69 36.12
C ASP A 309 -8.55 -11.45 36.18
N LYS A 310 -8.12 -11.71 37.41
CA LYS A 310 -6.90 -12.44 37.75
C LYS A 310 -7.05 -13.91 37.36
N SER A 311 -6.94 -14.24 36.08
CA SER A 311 -6.71 -15.61 35.63
C SER A 311 -5.33 -15.73 34.98
N LYS A 312 -4.40 -16.33 35.73
CA LYS A 312 -3.04 -16.67 35.31
C LYS A 312 -3.09 -17.74 34.23
N LYS A 313 -3.08 -17.38 32.94
CA LYS A 313 -2.94 -18.36 31.85
C LYS A 313 -1.96 -17.85 30.80
N ASN A 314 -0.84 -18.56 30.66
CA ASN A 314 0.09 -18.37 29.54
C ASN A 314 -0.61 -18.78 28.24
N ALA A 315 -0.37 -18.04 27.17
CA ALA A 315 -0.90 -18.41 25.87
C ALA A 315 -0.37 -19.77 25.38
N PRO A 316 -1.11 -20.44 24.48
CA PRO A 316 -0.75 -21.77 24.00
C PRO A 316 0.58 -21.75 23.23
N PRO A 317 1.49 -22.71 23.46
CA PRO A 317 2.75 -22.81 22.71
C PRO A 317 2.55 -22.87 21.19
N GLN A 318 1.43 -23.44 20.75
CA GLN A 318 1.06 -23.60 19.34
C GLN A 318 0.80 -22.25 18.67
N TYR A 319 0.05 -21.36 19.32
CA TYR A 319 -0.23 -20.02 18.78
C TYR A 319 1.05 -19.20 18.63
N LYS A 320 1.91 -19.23 19.67
CA LYS A 320 3.23 -18.57 19.63
C LYS A 320 4.10 -19.09 18.48
N HIS A 321 4.05 -20.39 18.18
CA HIS A 321 4.84 -21.01 17.11
C HIS A 321 4.39 -20.58 15.70
N LEU A 322 3.15 -20.07 15.54
CA LEU A 322 2.70 -19.54 14.25
C LEU A 322 3.35 -18.20 13.87
N ILE A 323 3.82 -17.45 14.88
CA ILE A 323 4.23 -16.05 14.70
C ILE A 323 5.64 -16.01 14.09
N ALA A 324 5.71 -15.82 12.78
CA ALA A 324 6.98 -15.65 12.07
C ALA A 324 7.50 -14.21 12.12
N ILE A 325 6.60 -13.21 12.20
CA ILE A 325 6.96 -11.79 12.32
C ILE A 325 6.44 -11.27 13.65
N HIS A 326 7.34 -11.07 14.61
CA HIS A 326 6.96 -10.58 15.93
C HIS A 326 6.69 -9.08 15.88
N ALA A 327 5.46 -8.67 16.15
CA ALA A 327 5.13 -7.27 16.40
C ALA A 327 5.52 -6.89 17.84
N GLY A 328 6.13 -5.72 18.02
CA GLY A 328 6.47 -5.27 19.37
C GLY A 328 6.91 -3.82 19.42
N LYS A 329 6.38 -3.12 20.42
CA LYS A 329 6.74 -1.75 20.81
C LYS A 329 7.40 -1.84 22.19
N PRO A 330 8.74 -1.80 22.27
CA PRO A 330 9.46 -1.82 23.54
C PRO A 330 8.94 -0.74 24.49
N LYS A 331 8.97 -1.01 25.80
CA LYS A 331 8.69 0.03 26.80
C LYS A 331 9.75 1.13 26.69
N GLY A 332 9.30 2.39 26.58
CA GLY A 332 10.16 3.56 26.38
C GLY A 332 9.70 4.41 25.19
N GLY A 333 10.27 5.61 25.07
CA GLY A 333 9.96 6.51 23.96
C GLY A 333 10.41 5.98 22.59
N ILE A 334 10.15 6.74 21.53
CA ILE A 334 10.44 6.37 20.14
C ILE A 334 11.90 5.94 19.90
N THR A 335 12.85 6.52 20.65
CA THR A 335 14.27 6.15 20.58
C THR A 335 14.50 4.68 20.94
N GLU A 336 13.81 4.16 21.97
CA GLU A 336 13.88 2.74 22.33
C GLU A 336 13.20 1.88 21.26
N CYS A 337 12.06 2.36 20.77
CA CYS A 337 11.31 1.68 19.71
C CYS A 337 12.10 1.56 18.40
N LEU A 338 13.04 2.45 18.10
CA LEU A 338 13.87 2.42 16.90
C LEU A 338 15.23 1.74 17.08
N LYS A 339 15.55 1.20 18.27
CA LYS A 339 16.77 0.41 18.46
C LYS A 339 16.74 -0.87 17.62
N VAL A 340 17.88 -1.15 17.00
CA VAL A 340 18.12 -2.34 16.18
C VAL A 340 18.86 -3.37 17.01
N ASP A 341 18.28 -4.56 17.12
CA ASP A 341 18.92 -5.74 17.69
C ASP A 341 19.59 -6.52 16.55
N PRO A 342 20.93 -6.69 16.55
CA PRO A 342 21.63 -7.38 15.47
C PRO A 342 21.30 -8.86 15.36
N ASP A 343 20.78 -9.48 16.43
CA ASP A 343 20.47 -10.91 16.49
C ASP A 343 18.98 -11.20 16.36
N LYS A 344 18.14 -10.16 16.18
CA LYS A 344 16.69 -10.34 16.16
C LYS A 344 15.97 -9.30 15.32
N VAL A 345 15.20 -9.77 14.35
CA VAL A 345 14.25 -8.94 13.62
C VAL A 345 12.90 -8.81 14.33
N ARG A 346 12.24 -7.69 14.12
CA ARG A 346 10.87 -7.42 14.57
C ARG A 346 10.12 -6.49 13.62
N ARG A 347 8.82 -6.37 13.87
CA ARG A 347 7.95 -5.35 13.28
C ARG A 347 7.58 -4.30 14.33
N LEU A 348 7.77 -3.03 13.99
CA LEU A 348 7.20 -1.88 14.71
C LEU A 348 5.99 -1.35 13.92
N SER A 349 4.92 -0.98 14.61
CA SER A 349 3.78 -0.26 14.02
C SER A 349 3.74 1.16 14.58
N LEU A 350 3.51 2.16 13.73
CA LEU A 350 3.29 3.56 14.11
C LEU A 350 2.08 4.11 13.35
N SER A 351 1.29 4.98 13.98
CA SER A 351 0.29 5.76 13.26
C SER A 351 0.98 6.74 12.30
N GLU A 352 0.25 7.24 11.29
CA GLU A 352 0.78 8.26 10.37
C GLU A 352 1.32 9.49 11.12
N GLU A 353 0.67 9.91 12.20
CA GLU A 353 1.06 11.10 12.99
C GLU A 353 2.29 10.83 13.85
N GLN A 354 2.39 9.64 14.45
CA GLN A 354 3.59 9.19 15.15
C GLN A 354 4.78 9.15 14.21
N LEU A 355 4.60 8.65 12.98
CA LEU A 355 5.64 8.67 11.97
C LEU A 355 6.04 10.09 11.59
N GLU A 356 5.08 10.99 11.34
CA GLU A 356 5.38 12.38 10.98
C GLU A 356 6.23 13.06 12.06
N LYS A 357 5.82 12.95 13.34
CA LYS A 357 6.59 13.45 14.49
C LYS A 357 7.97 12.80 14.60
N ALA A 358 8.06 11.48 14.40
CA ALA A 358 9.33 10.75 14.48
C ALA A 358 10.27 11.10 13.32
N ALA A 359 9.76 11.24 12.09
CA ALA A 359 10.52 11.62 10.91
C ALA A 359 11.13 13.02 11.03
N GLU A 360 10.56 13.89 11.87
CA GLU A 360 11.14 15.20 12.11
C GLU A 360 12.48 15.13 12.85
N LYS A 361 12.59 14.25 13.85
CA LYS A 361 13.70 14.25 14.82
C LYS A 361 14.60 13.01 14.71
N TYR A 362 14.08 11.91 14.19
CA TYR A 362 14.71 10.60 14.20
C TYR A 362 14.83 9.98 12.79
N ALA A 363 14.89 10.82 11.74
CA ALA A 363 14.84 10.38 10.35
C ALA A 363 15.88 9.29 10.01
N LYS A 364 17.14 9.51 10.39
CA LYS A 364 18.23 8.54 10.16
C LYS A 364 18.01 7.25 10.95
N GLN A 365 17.52 7.33 12.19
CA GLN A 365 17.24 6.18 13.03
C GLN A 365 16.12 5.32 12.43
N ILE A 366 15.10 5.94 11.82
CA ILE A 366 14.05 5.23 11.08
C ILE A 366 14.65 4.51 9.88
N VAL A 367 15.47 5.18 9.06
CA VAL A 367 16.16 4.55 7.92
C VAL A 367 17.00 3.36 8.39
N ARG A 368 17.80 3.53 9.46
CA ARG A 368 18.59 2.46 10.08
C ARG A 368 17.72 1.28 10.51
N PHE A 369 16.62 1.57 11.21
CA PHE A 369 15.69 0.55 11.69
C PHE A 369 15.14 -0.28 10.53
N THR A 370 14.71 0.37 9.45
CA THR A 370 14.09 -0.30 8.29
C THR A 370 15.07 -1.08 7.42
N GLN A 371 16.39 -0.95 7.59
CA GLN A 371 17.35 -1.80 6.89
C GLN A 371 17.19 -3.28 7.29
N GLN A 372 17.00 -3.53 8.58
CA GLN A 372 16.89 -4.89 9.12
C GLN A 372 15.46 -5.26 9.54
N ASN A 373 14.72 -4.30 10.11
CA ASN A 373 13.39 -4.53 10.70
C ASN A 373 12.26 -4.07 9.77
N LEU A 374 11.03 -4.49 10.07
CA LEU A 374 9.84 -4.03 9.38
C LEU A 374 9.19 -2.86 10.13
N LEU A 375 8.87 -1.80 9.41
CA LEU A 375 8.07 -0.69 9.91
C LEU A 375 6.72 -0.68 9.18
N ARG A 376 5.65 -0.83 9.96
CA ARG A 376 4.26 -0.69 9.52
C ARG A 376 3.74 0.68 9.91
N ILE A 377 3.12 1.37 8.95
CA ILE A 377 2.47 2.66 9.16
C ILE A 377 0.98 2.47 8.89
N TYR A 378 0.12 2.98 9.76
CA TYR A 378 -1.32 2.85 9.62
C TYR A 378 -2.04 4.21 9.70
N PRO A 379 -3.23 4.34 9.08
CA PRO A 379 -4.05 5.54 9.17
C PRO A 379 -4.46 5.82 10.62
N LYS A 380 -4.50 7.09 11.04
CA LYS A 380 -4.99 7.48 12.37
C LYS A 380 -6.49 7.20 12.56
N GLY A 381 -6.96 6.99 13.80
CA GLY A 381 -8.35 6.66 14.11
C GLY A 381 -9.37 7.72 13.68
N THR A 382 -8.98 9.00 13.65
CA THR A 382 -9.85 10.10 13.17
C THR A 382 -10.22 10.00 11.68
N ARG A 383 -9.60 9.09 10.90
CA ARG A 383 -9.98 8.79 9.50
C ARG A 383 -11.18 7.85 9.42
N VAL A 384 -12.25 8.16 10.12
CA VAL A 384 -13.47 7.34 10.24
C VAL A 384 -14.15 7.02 8.90
N THR A 385 -13.96 7.86 7.89
CA THR A 385 -14.47 7.65 6.52
C THR A 385 -13.57 6.79 5.64
N SER A 386 -12.55 6.14 6.22
CA SER A 386 -11.59 5.28 5.50
C SER A 386 -10.79 6.05 4.45
N SER A 387 -10.50 7.33 4.72
CA SER A 387 -9.56 8.13 3.92
C SER A 387 -8.11 7.64 4.12
N ASN A 388 -7.20 8.05 3.24
CA ASN A 388 -5.80 7.63 3.27
C ASN A 388 -4.82 8.81 3.36
N TYR A 389 -3.66 8.56 3.96
CA TYR A 389 -2.60 9.56 4.20
C TYR A 389 -1.57 9.62 3.08
N ASN A 390 -0.60 10.53 3.16
CA ASN A 390 0.46 10.63 2.16
C ASN A 390 1.52 9.52 2.38
N PRO A 391 1.71 8.58 1.44
CA PRO A 391 2.62 7.44 1.67
C PRO A 391 4.10 7.82 1.61
N LEU A 392 4.44 9.01 1.09
CA LEU A 392 5.83 9.40 0.86
C LEU A 392 6.66 9.50 2.12
N VAL A 393 6.08 9.93 3.25
CA VAL A 393 6.83 10.02 4.51
C VAL A 393 7.34 8.64 4.90
N GLY A 394 6.49 7.61 4.83
CA GLY A 394 6.88 6.23 5.07
C GLY A 394 7.95 5.73 4.09
N TRP A 395 7.69 5.82 2.78
CA TRP A 395 8.60 5.27 1.78
C TRP A 395 9.95 5.97 1.73
N SER A 396 10.00 7.30 1.92
CA SER A 396 11.26 8.06 1.96
C SER A 396 12.15 7.67 3.14
N HIS A 397 11.57 7.13 4.22
CA HIS A 397 12.29 6.62 5.38
C HIS A 397 12.47 5.09 5.36
N GLY A 398 12.08 4.43 4.27
CA GLY A 398 12.27 2.99 4.08
C GLY A 398 11.21 2.09 4.72
N ALA A 399 10.10 2.65 5.21
CA ALA A 399 8.99 1.87 5.78
C ALA A 399 8.38 0.95 4.72
N GLN A 400 8.31 -0.34 5.06
CA GLN A 400 7.94 -1.39 4.12
C GLN A 400 6.42 -1.56 4.02
N MET A 401 5.72 -1.48 5.15
CA MET A 401 4.29 -1.78 5.28
C MET A 401 3.50 -0.48 5.46
N VAL A 402 3.39 0.32 4.41
CA VAL A 402 2.58 1.55 4.44
C VAL A 402 1.12 1.17 4.15
N ALA A 403 0.34 0.95 5.22
CA ALA A 403 -0.99 0.35 5.18
C ALA A 403 -2.08 1.35 4.75
N PHE A 404 -2.96 0.92 3.85
CA PHE A 404 -4.00 1.76 3.26
C PHE A 404 -5.38 1.11 3.36
N ASN A 405 -6.40 1.94 3.60
CA ASN A 405 -7.80 1.57 3.47
C ASN A 405 -8.13 1.32 1.99
N MET A 406 -8.17 0.04 1.59
CA MET A 406 -8.32 -0.40 0.19
C MET A 406 -9.74 -0.23 -0.38
N GLN A 407 -10.72 -0.14 0.51
CA GLN A 407 -12.12 0.18 0.25
C GLN A 407 -12.36 1.70 0.06
N GLY A 408 -11.38 2.53 0.42
CA GLY A 408 -11.44 3.97 0.24
C GLY A 408 -11.26 4.41 -1.22
N TYR A 409 -11.16 5.73 -1.41
CA TYR A 409 -10.87 6.33 -2.71
C TYR A 409 -9.96 7.55 -2.57
N GLY A 410 -9.45 8.03 -3.70
CA GLY A 410 -8.75 9.31 -3.78
C GLY A 410 -7.26 9.18 -4.07
N ARG A 411 -6.62 10.35 -4.11
CA ARG A 411 -5.27 10.54 -4.64
C ARG A 411 -4.25 9.59 -4.02
N SER A 412 -4.20 9.50 -2.69
CA SER A 412 -3.20 8.67 -2.02
C SER A 412 -3.32 7.19 -2.40
N LEU A 413 -4.55 6.67 -2.51
CA LEU A 413 -4.78 5.28 -2.91
C LEU A 413 -4.33 5.04 -4.35
N TRP A 414 -4.59 5.99 -5.27
CA TRP A 414 -4.11 5.90 -6.65
C TRP A 414 -2.58 5.90 -6.75
N LEU A 415 -1.91 6.67 -5.89
CA LEU A 415 -0.45 6.71 -5.84
C LEU A 415 0.13 5.38 -5.37
N MET A 416 -0.47 4.80 -4.34
CA MET A 416 -0.10 3.49 -3.83
C MET A 416 -0.33 2.39 -4.87
N GLN A 417 -1.51 2.37 -5.52
CA GLN A 417 -1.78 1.43 -6.63
C GLN A 417 -0.80 1.64 -7.80
N GLY A 418 -0.46 2.88 -8.13
CA GLY A 418 0.51 3.21 -9.18
C GLY A 418 1.92 2.73 -8.84
N MET A 419 2.39 2.93 -7.61
CA MET A 419 3.66 2.43 -7.10
C MET A 419 3.75 0.91 -7.28
N PHE A 420 2.74 0.17 -6.80
CA PHE A 420 2.72 -1.30 -6.85
C PHE A 420 2.35 -1.92 -8.21
N ARG A 421 2.12 -1.13 -9.26
CA ARG A 421 2.18 -1.63 -10.66
C ARG A 421 3.62 -1.88 -11.12
N ALA A 422 4.63 -1.34 -10.44
CA ALA A 422 6.03 -1.63 -10.71
C ALA A 422 6.36 -3.10 -10.44
N ASN A 423 7.52 -3.54 -10.95
CA ASN A 423 8.05 -4.89 -10.73
C ASN A 423 7.05 -6.01 -11.08
N GLY A 424 6.35 -5.87 -12.22
CA GLY A 424 5.37 -6.84 -12.69
C GLY A 424 4.09 -6.91 -11.87
N GLY A 425 3.79 -5.90 -11.04
CA GLY A 425 2.57 -5.89 -10.23
C GLY A 425 2.59 -6.89 -9.07
N CYS A 426 3.77 -7.42 -8.72
CA CYS A 426 3.86 -8.59 -7.85
C CYS A 426 3.65 -8.29 -6.34
N GLY A 427 3.47 -7.01 -5.99
CA GLY A 427 3.22 -6.54 -4.63
C GLY A 427 4.47 -6.31 -3.77
N TYR A 428 5.67 -6.57 -4.33
CA TYR A 428 6.97 -6.29 -3.70
C TYR A 428 7.83 -5.42 -4.63
N ILE A 429 8.39 -4.34 -4.09
CA ILE A 429 9.29 -3.44 -4.81
C ILE A 429 10.56 -3.26 -3.98
N LYS A 430 11.71 -3.63 -4.53
CA LYS A 430 13.00 -3.46 -3.88
C LYS A 430 13.24 -1.98 -3.57
N LYS A 431 13.62 -1.68 -2.33
CA LYS A 431 14.00 -0.33 -1.92
C LYS A 431 15.21 0.14 -2.71
N PRO A 432 15.33 1.45 -2.99
CA PRO A 432 16.53 2.00 -3.61
C PRO A 432 17.75 1.79 -2.71
N ASP A 433 18.92 1.56 -3.31
CA ASP A 433 20.17 1.27 -2.58
C ASP A 433 20.51 2.33 -1.52
N ILE A 434 20.11 3.58 -1.72
CA ILE A 434 20.35 4.66 -0.74
C ILE A 434 19.67 4.41 0.62
N LEU A 435 18.58 3.64 0.65
CA LEU A 435 17.89 3.21 1.87
C LEU A 435 18.43 1.88 2.43
N LEU A 436 19.28 1.18 1.67
CA LEU A 436 19.80 -0.15 2.00
C LEU A 436 21.26 -0.13 2.46
N LYS A 437 22.04 0.88 2.05
CA LYS A 437 23.46 1.00 2.42
C LYS A 437 23.59 1.20 3.94
N GLY A 438 24.08 0.16 4.62
CA GLY A 438 24.49 0.21 6.01
C GLY A 438 25.90 0.77 6.18
N GLY A 439 26.19 1.33 7.35
CA GLY A 439 27.49 1.90 7.70
C GLY A 439 27.49 2.49 9.12
N SER A 440 28.49 3.31 9.44
CA SER A 440 28.48 4.11 10.67
C SER A 440 27.28 5.09 10.66
N ASP A 441 26.90 5.68 11.80
CA ASP A 441 25.79 6.65 11.85
C ASP A 441 25.95 7.84 10.88
N ASN A 442 27.19 8.12 10.44
CA ASN A 442 27.51 9.15 9.47
C ASN A 442 27.15 8.76 8.01
N ASP A 443 27.06 7.46 7.72
CA ASP A 443 26.81 6.93 6.37
C ASP A 443 25.31 6.70 6.09
N ILE A 444 24.48 6.80 7.13
CA ILE A 444 23.04 6.59 7.03
C ILE A 444 22.42 7.77 6.30
N PHE A 445 21.67 7.45 5.24
CA PHE A 445 20.94 8.43 4.46
C PHE A 445 19.99 9.24 5.34
N ASP A 446 20.06 10.55 5.20
CA ASP A 446 19.08 11.48 5.76
C ASP A 446 18.07 11.84 4.67
N PRO A 447 16.79 11.44 4.79
CA PRO A 447 15.74 11.81 3.85
C PRO A 447 15.56 13.32 3.68
N LYS A 448 16.00 14.14 4.64
CA LYS A 448 15.95 15.60 4.55
C LYS A 448 17.16 16.21 3.84
N ALA A 449 18.18 15.42 3.50
CA ALA A 449 19.36 15.93 2.84
C ALA A 449 19.07 16.36 1.40
N THR A 450 19.53 17.55 1.04
CA THR A 450 19.52 18.01 -0.36
C THR A 450 20.54 17.22 -1.17
N LEU A 451 20.07 16.48 -2.18
CA LEU A 451 20.90 15.70 -3.09
C LEU A 451 21.10 16.42 -4.43
N PRO A 452 22.24 16.21 -5.12
CA PRO A 452 22.43 16.74 -6.46
C PRO A 452 21.47 16.11 -7.46
N VAL A 453 21.05 16.90 -8.45
CA VAL A 453 20.18 16.44 -9.53
C VAL A 453 20.92 15.39 -10.37
N LYS A 454 20.34 14.19 -10.47
CA LYS A 454 20.86 13.10 -11.32
C LYS A 454 20.16 13.01 -12.68
N THR A 455 18.89 13.37 -12.73
CA THR A 455 18.04 13.19 -13.91
C THR A 455 17.06 14.35 -14.03
N THR A 456 16.87 14.84 -15.25
CA THR A 456 15.84 15.84 -15.56
C THR A 456 14.72 15.16 -16.35
N LEU A 457 13.50 15.19 -15.81
CA LEU A 457 12.32 14.69 -16.49
C LEU A 457 11.57 15.86 -17.15
N ARG A 458 11.32 15.76 -18.45
CA ARG A 458 10.46 16.69 -19.20
C ARG A 458 9.21 15.96 -19.64
N VAL A 459 8.05 16.45 -19.21
CA VAL A 459 6.74 15.92 -19.59
C VAL A 459 6.04 16.94 -20.49
N THR A 460 5.68 16.51 -21.70
CA THR A 460 4.90 17.31 -22.65
C THR A 460 3.53 16.65 -22.82
N VAL A 461 2.46 17.40 -22.51
CA VAL A 461 1.08 16.94 -22.70
C VAL A 461 0.61 17.46 -24.06
N TYR A 462 0.40 16.55 -25.01
CA TYR A 462 -0.07 16.91 -26.34
C TYR A 462 -1.59 17.01 -26.43
N MET A 463 -2.29 15.97 -25.96
CA MET A 463 -3.75 15.88 -26.02
C MET A 463 -4.29 14.80 -25.07
N GLY A 464 -5.60 14.82 -24.86
CA GLY A 464 -6.35 13.72 -24.24
C GLY A 464 -7.38 13.15 -25.22
N GLU A 465 -7.43 11.83 -25.34
CA GLU A 465 -8.34 11.10 -26.21
C GLU A 465 -9.06 9.98 -25.42
N GLY A 466 -10.22 9.54 -25.88
CA GLY A 466 -10.89 8.34 -25.39
C GLY A 466 -11.97 8.54 -24.32
N TRP A 467 -12.05 9.71 -23.67
CA TRP A 467 -13.04 9.99 -22.61
C TRP A 467 -14.50 9.75 -23.04
N TYR A 468 -14.83 9.95 -24.32
CA TYR A 468 -16.19 9.77 -24.83
C TYR A 468 -16.59 8.30 -25.02
N PHE A 469 -15.66 7.35 -24.87
CA PHE A 469 -15.97 5.92 -24.81
C PHE A 469 -16.47 5.52 -23.42
N ASP A 470 -15.88 6.11 -22.37
CA ASP A 470 -16.18 5.75 -20.98
C ASP A 470 -17.36 6.54 -20.40
N PHE A 471 -17.59 7.75 -20.91
CA PHE A 471 -18.60 8.65 -20.40
C PHE A 471 -19.66 8.97 -21.45
N ARG A 472 -20.93 8.89 -21.04
CA ARG A 472 -22.04 9.42 -21.84
C ARG A 472 -21.87 10.93 -21.99
N HIS A 473 -22.29 11.47 -23.14
CA HIS A 473 -22.17 12.89 -23.44
C HIS A 473 -22.86 13.82 -22.42
N THR A 474 -23.82 13.33 -21.63
CA THR A 474 -24.51 14.07 -20.55
C THR A 474 -23.98 13.77 -19.13
N HIS A 475 -22.88 13.02 -19.00
CA HIS A 475 -22.37 12.60 -17.68
C HIS A 475 -21.80 13.79 -16.88
N PHE A 476 -21.21 14.77 -17.58
CA PHE A 476 -20.57 15.93 -16.96
C PHE A 476 -21.47 17.17 -16.95
N ASP A 477 -22.10 17.48 -18.08
CA ASP A 477 -23.04 18.58 -18.24
C ASP A 477 -24.19 18.14 -19.16
N GLN A 478 -25.41 18.58 -18.82
CA GLN A 478 -26.63 18.33 -19.60
C GLN A 478 -26.67 19.13 -20.90
N TYR A 479 -25.93 20.24 -20.99
CA TYR A 479 -26.11 21.25 -22.04
C TYR A 479 -24.88 21.47 -22.92
N SER A 480 -23.71 20.96 -22.52
CA SER A 480 -22.47 21.11 -23.28
C SER A 480 -21.47 19.96 -23.06
N PRO A 481 -20.47 19.79 -23.95
CA PRO A 481 -19.35 18.89 -23.71
C PRO A 481 -18.50 19.34 -22.52
N PRO A 482 -17.82 18.42 -21.82
CA PRO A 482 -16.90 18.75 -20.73
C PRO A 482 -15.68 19.56 -21.20
N ASP A 483 -15.26 20.51 -20.36
CA ASP A 483 -13.96 21.16 -20.44
C ASP A 483 -12.91 20.34 -19.68
N PHE A 484 -11.84 19.95 -20.35
CA PHE A 484 -10.76 19.17 -19.74
C PHE A 484 -9.50 20.00 -19.55
N TYR A 485 -8.81 19.76 -18.44
CA TYR A 485 -7.43 20.17 -18.22
C TYR A 485 -6.63 18.98 -17.71
N THR A 486 -5.32 19.01 -17.92
CA THR A 486 -4.40 17.99 -17.39
C THR A 486 -3.50 18.63 -16.34
N ARG A 487 -3.30 17.92 -15.22
CA ARG A 487 -2.34 18.31 -14.18
C ARG A 487 -1.29 17.22 -14.03
N VAL A 488 -0.03 17.59 -14.24
CA VAL A 488 1.13 16.74 -13.94
C VAL A 488 1.65 17.15 -12.57
N ASN A 489 1.82 16.18 -11.67
CA ASN A 489 2.38 16.42 -10.34
C ASN A 489 3.58 15.50 -10.13
N PHE A 490 4.63 16.03 -9.50
CA PHE A 490 5.72 15.24 -8.97
C PHE A 490 5.51 15.06 -7.48
N LEU A 491 5.59 13.82 -7.02
CA LEU A 491 5.64 13.52 -5.60
C LEU A 491 7.08 13.68 -5.14
N THR A 492 7.30 14.72 -4.34
CA THR A 492 8.58 14.98 -3.70
C THR A 492 8.36 15.02 -2.20
N GLN A 493 9.35 14.62 -1.43
CA GLN A 493 9.37 14.93 -0.02
C GLN A 493 9.43 16.45 0.07
N MET A 494 8.37 17.08 0.60
CA MET A 494 8.36 18.54 0.76
C MET A 494 9.52 18.89 1.69
N SER A 495 10.42 19.75 1.18
CA SER A 495 11.53 20.33 1.93
C SER A 495 11.05 21.25 3.04
#